data_AF-A0A1S9D0V4-F1
#
_entry.id   AF-A0A1S9D0V4-F1
#
_cell.length_a   1.000
_cell.length_b   1.000
_cell.length_c   1.000
_cell.angle_alpha   90.00
_cell.angle_beta   90.00
_cell.angle_gamma   90.00
#
_symmetry.space_group_name_H-M   'P 1'
#
loop_
_entity.id
_entity.type
_entity.pdbx_description
1 polymer ?
#
loop_
_entity_poly.entity_id
_entity_poly.type
_entity_poly.pdbx_seq_one_letter_code
_entity_poly.pdbx_strand_id
1 'polypeptide(L)'
;MKNPRILFLLLLQLTGSACSTLVRVPDSAYDFEAEPPIEAYARVLQKYVNDGGEVDFPALAQDRAGLDRYVAYVAHTPGSDFAGPQARLAHYLNSYNALSMYNVLELGIPETHAGWRKIRFFWLRDFVIGGTELSLYAYENEVIRKLGDPRVHFALNCSALGCPVLPRVPFTGLTLHQELERETRKFFSEERNLRIDHAEKKVYLSAILNFYTEDFTPVYAPSLIAYVSRYVADPIPEDYTVEFIDYDWTIANARRARPLATASLRPPIVSGPRASGTPRQGHFRSAPVHARW
;
A
#
# COMPACT_ATOMS: atom_id res chain seq x y z
N MET A 1 -42.98 -50.96 -8.06
CA MET A 1 -41.77 -50.41 -8.73
C MET A 1 -41.55 -49.00 -8.17
N LYS A 2 -41.05 -48.84 -6.94
CA LYS A 2 -39.64 -48.57 -6.55
C LYS A 2 -39.01 -47.35 -7.26
N ASN A 3 -39.24 -46.17 -6.67
CA ASN A 3 -38.46 -44.94 -6.87
C ASN A 3 -37.03 -45.15 -6.33
N PRO A 4 -35.98 -45.02 -7.16
CA PRO A 4 -34.62 -45.16 -6.68
C PRO A 4 -33.96 -43.79 -6.46
N ARG A 5 -33.32 -43.68 -5.29
CA ARG A 5 -32.11 -42.87 -5.01
C ARG A 5 -32.31 -41.43 -4.54
N ILE A 6 -32.83 -41.34 -3.32
CA ILE A 6 -32.19 -40.56 -2.24
C ILE A 6 -30.83 -41.20 -1.96
N LEU A 7 -29.71 -40.51 -2.23
CA LEU A 7 -28.41 -40.56 -1.52
C LEU A 7 -27.35 -39.72 -2.27
N PHE A 8 -26.44 -39.07 -1.51
CA PHE A 8 -25.30 -38.20 -1.89
C PHE A 8 -25.69 -36.73 -2.16
N LEU A 9 -25.24 -35.70 -1.42
CA LEU A 9 -24.19 -35.52 -0.42
C LEU A 9 -24.66 -34.43 0.55
N LEU A 10 -24.56 -34.67 1.86
CA LEU A 10 -24.33 -33.62 2.83
C LEU A 10 -22.95 -33.03 2.49
N LEU A 11 -22.91 -32.01 1.63
CA LEU A 11 -21.78 -31.12 1.57
C LEU A 11 -21.77 -30.41 2.92
N LEU A 12 -20.91 -30.90 3.81
CA LEU A 12 -20.52 -30.21 5.01
C LEU A 12 -20.14 -28.79 4.58
N GLN A 13 -21.02 -27.84 4.89
CA GLN A 13 -20.68 -26.43 4.85
C GLN A 13 -19.66 -26.19 5.94
N LEU A 14 -18.41 -26.57 5.65
CA LEU A 14 -17.26 -25.88 6.18
C LEU A 14 -17.23 -24.53 5.46
N THR A 15 -18.17 -23.66 5.79
CA THR A 15 -17.89 -22.23 5.82
C THR A 15 -16.86 -22.09 6.93
N GLY A 16 -15.60 -22.34 6.58
CA GLY A 16 -14.48 -21.84 7.34
C GLY A 16 -14.67 -20.34 7.35
N SER A 17 -15.36 -19.83 8.37
CA SER A 17 -15.21 -18.46 8.79
C SER A 17 -13.73 -18.36 9.09
N ALA A 18 -12.96 -17.86 8.11
CA ALA A 18 -11.58 -17.52 8.35
C ALA A 18 -11.66 -16.55 9.53
N CYS A 19 -11.30 -17.04 10.72
CA CYS A 19 -11.44 -16.27 11.94
C CYS A 19 -10.48 -15.10 11.80
N SER A 20 -11.01 -13.94 11.43
CA SER A 20 -10.25 -12.70 11.36
C SER A 20 -9.79 -12.37 12.78
N THR A 21 -8.57 -11.86 12.90
CA THR A 21 -8.06 -11.40 14.19
C THR A 21 -8.44 -9.94 14.36
N LEU A 22 -9.30 -9.64 15.32
CA LEU A 22 -9.56 -8.25 15.71
C LEU A 22 -8.28 -7.64 16.27
N VAL A 23 -7.79 -6.58 15.62
CA VAL A 23 -6.62 -5.85 16.08
C VAL A 23 -7.02 -4.99 17.26
N ARG A 24 -6.30 -5.13 18.38
CA ARG A 24 -6.55 -4.33 19.58
C ARG A 24 -6.32 -2.85 19.24
N VAL A 25 -7.35 -2.04 19.45
CA VAL A 25 -7.28 -0.58 19.42
C VAL A 25 -6.66 -0.08 20.73
N PRO A 26 -5.83 0.98 20.73
CA PRO A 26 -5.31 1.58 21.95
C PRO A 26 -6.44 2.08 22.84
N ASP A 27 -6.30 1.92 24.17
CA ASP A 27 -7.36 2.30 25.12
C ASP A 27 -7.68 3.81 25.01
N SER A 28 -8.98 4.14 25.05
CA SER A 28 -9.58 5.43 24.68
C SER A 28 -9.41 6.57 25.68
N ALA A 29 -8.40 6.53 26.56
CA ALA A 29 -8.16 7.55 27.59
C ALA A 29 -7.59 8.87 27.03
N TYR A 30 -7.83 9.18 25.75
CA TYR A 30 -7.34 10.37 25.09
C TYR A 30 -8.35 11.52 25.27
N ASP A 31 -7.91 12.60 25.90
CA ASP A 31 -8.64 13.87 25.89
C ASP A 31 -8.50 14.54 24.53
N PHE A 32 -9.38 14.20 23.57
CA PHE A 32 -9.34 14.71 22.19
C PHE A 32 -9.46 16.23 22.06
N GLU A 33 -9.90 16.93 23.10
CA GLU A 33 -9.98 18.40 23.12
C GLU A 33 -8.61 19.04 23.39
N ALA A 34 -7.80 18.44 24.25
CA ALA A 34 -6.44 18.94 24.55
C ALA A 34 -5.51 18.88 23.32
N GLU A 35 -5.77 17.94 22.41
CA GLU A 35 -5.06 17.82 21.14
C GLU A 35 -5.97 17.15 20.09
N PRO A 36 -6.41 17.88 19.05
CA PRO A 36 -7.23 17.31 17.99
C PRO A 36 -6.55 16.09 17.34
N PRO A 37 -7.24 14.94 17.20
CA PRO A 37 -6.66 13.72 16.64
C PRO A 37 -6.01 13.92 15.26
N ILE A 38 -6.60 14.76 14.42
CA ILE A 38 -6.07 15.07 13.09
C ILE A 38 -4.74 15.82 13.14
N GLU A 39 -4.50 16.66 14.16
CA GLU A 39 -3.24 17.37 14.36
C GLU A 39 -2.15 16.42 14.88
N ALA A 40 -2.52 15.49 15.76
CA ALA A 40 -1.63 14.41 16.19
C ALA A 40 -1.19 13.55 15.00
N TYR A 41 -2.12 13.18 14.11
CA TYR A 41 -1.82 12.46 12.88
C TYR A 41 -0.96 13.28 11.92
N ALA A 42 -1.25 14.58 11.76
CA ALA A 42 -0.44 15.47 10.93
C ALA A 42 1.03 15.50 11.40
N ARG A 43 1.30 15.55 12.71
CA ARG A 43 2.68 15.48 13.22
C ARG A 43 3.35 14.14 12.96
N VAL A 44 2.61 13.04 13.08
CA VAL A 44 3.11 11.70 12.71
C VAL A 44 3.54 11.70 11.24
N LEU A 45 2.68 12.17 10.34
CA LEU A 45 3.00 12.24 8.91
C LEU A 45 4.21 13.14 8.65
N GLN A 46 4.26 14.33 9.23
CA GLN A 46 5.37 15.27 9.04
C GLN A 46 6.71 14.72 9.53
N LYS A 47 6.71 14.02 10.67
CA LYS A 47 7.91 13.52 11.34
C LYS A 47 8.44 12.22 10.74
N TYR A 48 7.54 11.31 10.33
CA TYR A 48 7.92 9.94 9.95
C TYR A 48 7.74 9.61 8.47
N VAL A 49 7.10 10.47 7.68
CA VAL A 49 6.94 10.26 6.24
C VAL A 49 7.87 11.20 5.49
N ASN A 50 8.66 10.63 4.57
CA ASN A 50 9.55 11.41 3.70
C ASN A 50 8.83 11.94 2.44
N ASP A 51 9.51 12.72 1.60
CA ASP A 51 8.89 13.33 0.42
C ASP A 51 8.52 12.31 -0.68
N GLY A 52 9.11 11.12 -0.63
CA GLY A 52 8.74 9.95 -1.43
C GLY A 52 7.54 9.18 -0.89
N GLY A 53 6.95 9.59 0.24
CA GLY A 53 5.80 8.93 0.85
C GLY A 53 6.14 7.67 1.62
N GLU A 54 7.42 7.43 1.93
CA GLU A 54 7.86 6.28 2.71
C GLU A 54 7.82 6.60 4.21
N VAL A 55 7.30 5.65 5.01
CA VAL A 55 7.23 5.75 6.47
C VAL A 55 8.50 5.18 7.10
N ASP A 56 9.11 5.89 8.07
CA ASP A 56 10.15 5.34 8.94
C ASP A 56 9.51 4.55 10.10
N PHE A 57 9.09 3.31 9.81
CA PHE A 57 8.45 2.44 10.80
C PHE A 57 9.31 2.17 12.05
N PRO A 58 10.63 1.93 11.95
CA PRO A 58 11.46 1.77 13.14
C PRO A 58 11.43 2.99 14.06
N ALA A 59 11.50 4.21 13.53
CA ALA A 59 11.42 5.42 14.34
C ALA A 59 10.00 5.64 14.91
N LEU A 60 8.96 5.44 14.08
CA LEU A 60 7.57 5.55 14.49
C LEU A 60 7.20 4.55 15.59
N ALA A 61 7.74 3.34 15.57
CA ALA A 61 7.51 2.33 16.61
C ALA A 61 7.98 2.79 18.01
N GLN A 62 8.98 3.68 18.08
CA GLN A 62 9.50 4.22 19.34
C GLN A 62 8.68 5.40 19.88
N ASP A 63 7.87 6.04 19.04
CA ASP A 63 7.06 7.21 19.39
C ASP A 63 5.75 7.22 18.57
N ARG A 64 4.91 6.22 18.89
CA ARG A 64 3.64 5.92 18.21
C ARG A 64 2.43 6.62 18.79
N ALA A 65 2.58 7.43 19.85
CA ALA A 65 1.46 7.99 20.61
C ALA A 65 0.49 8.81 19.73
N GLY A 66 1.00 9.58 18.78
CA GLY A 66 0.17 10.35 17.85
C GLY A 66 -0.65 9.46 16.90
N LEU A 67 -0.08 8.33 16.46
CA LEU A 67 -0.78 7.38 15.60
C LEU A 67 -1.83 6.62 16.39
N ASP A 68 -1.47 6.15 17.59
CA ASP A 68 -2.38 5.42 18.48
C ASP A 68 -3.60 6.27 18.86
N ARG A 69 -3.38 7.56 19.13
CA ARG A 69 -4.44 8.53 19.38
C ARG A 69 -5.39 8.65 18.19
N TYR A 70 -4.86 8.76 16.98
CA TYR A 70 -5.69 8.88 15.78
C TYR A 70 -6.46 7.58 15.49
N VAL A 71 -5.84 6.41 15.66
CA VAL A 71 -6.51 5.11 15.51
C VAL A 71 -7.62 4.92 16.55
N ALA A 72 -7.39 5.35 17.80
CA ALA A 72 -8.44 5.36 18.82
C ALA A 72 -9.62 6.28 18.43
N TYR A 73 -9.35 7.45 17.83
CA TYR A 73 -10.39 8.32 17.27
C TYR A 73 -11.17 7.63 16.15
N VAL A 74 -10.48 7.01 15.17
CA VAL A 74 -11.12 6.28 14.06
C VAL A 74 -12.09 5.19 14.55
N ALA A 75 -11.74 4.49 15.63
CA ALA A 75 -12.61 3.46 16.20
C ALA A 75 -13.95 3.99 16.72
N HIS A 76 -14.00 5.26 17.17
CA HIS A 76 -15.19 5.87 17.79
C HIS A 76 -15.91 6.87 16.88
N THR A 77 -15.36 7.20 15.72
CA THR A 77 -15.94 8.21 14.81
C THR A 77 -16.47 7.56 13.53
N PRO A 78 -17.78 7.24 13.46
CA PRO A 78 -18.40 6.76 12.24
C PRO A 78 -18.45 7.86 11.18
N GLY A 79 -18.44 7.46 9.91
CA GLY A 79 -18.51 8.41 8.80
C GLY A 79 -19.81 9.22 8.72
N SER A 80 -20.85 8.80 9.46
CA SER A 80 -22.10 9.54 9.63
C SER A 80 -21.93 10.86 10.37
N ASP A 81 -20.88 11.01 11.17
CA ASP A 81 -20.57 12.25 11.91
C ASP A 81 -20.15 13.38 10.95
N PHE A 82 -19.76 13.04 9.72
CA PHE A 82 -19.38 13.99 8.69
C PHE A 82 -20.54 14.27 7.75
N ALA A 83 -21.05 15.50 7.82
CA ALA A 83 -22.23 15.95 7.06
C ALA A 83 -22.01 15.95 5.54
N GLY A 84 -20.81 16.31 5.07
CA GLY A 84 -20.50 16.44 3.64
C GLY A 84 -19.75 15.22 3.07
N PRO A 85 -20.00 14.83 1.80
CA PRO A 85 -19.33 13.69 1.19
C PRO A 85 -17.80 13.86 1.11
N GLN A 86 -17.31 15.09 0.94
CA GLN A 86 -15.87 15.38 0.94
C GLN A 86 -15.25 15.22 2.33
N ALA A 87 -15.89 15.75 3.38
CA ALA A 87 -15.40 15.56 4.75
C ALA A 87 -15.37 14.08 5.14
N ARG A 88 -16.41 13.33 4.75
CA ARG A 88 -16.49 11.89 4.95
C ARG A 88 -15.39 11.13 4.21
N LEU A 89 -15.17 11.43 2.93
CA LEU A 89 -14.11 10.78 2.15
C LEU A 89 -12.72 11.12 2.71
N ALA A 90 -12.47 12.38 3.09
CA ALA A 90 -11.22 12.78 3.73
C ALA A 90 -10.96 11.97 5.02
N HIS A 91 -11.99 11.83 5.88
CA HIS A 91 -11.91 10.97 7.06
C HIS A 91 -11.55 9.53 6.69
N TYR A 92 -12.20 8.96 5.68
CA TYR A 92 -11.94 7.58 5.31
C TYR A 92 -10.55 7.33 4.73
N LEU A 93 -10.04 8.24 3.89
CA LEU A 93 -8.69 8.17 3.34
C LEU A 93 -7.64 8.22 4.46
N ASN A 94 -7.78 9.19 5.36
CA ASN A 94 -6.88 9.32 6.51
C ASN A 94 -6.97 8.10 7.44
N SER A 95 -8.18 7.60 7.70
CA SER A 95 -8.43 6.41 8.52
C SER A 95 -7.75 5.18 7.94
N TYR A 96 -7.94 4.90 6.64
CA TYR A 96 -7.30 3.77 5.97
C TYR A 96 -5.77 3.87 6.06
N ASN A 97 -5.21 5.03 5.72
CA ASN A 97 -3.76 5.24 5.72
C ASN A 97 -3.16 5.08 7.12
N ALA A 98 -3.83 5.62 8.15
CA ALA A 98 -3.39 5.44 9.54
C ALA A 98 -3.52 3.99 10.02
N LEU A 99 -4.63 3.31 9.73
CA LEU A 99 -4.83 1.90 10.10
C LEU A 99 -3.82 0.99 9.38
N SER A 100 -3.49 1.30 8.12
CA SER A 100 -2.42 0.65 7.35
C SER A 100 -1.08 0.77 8.07
N MET A 101 -0.67 1.99 8.43
CA MET A 101 0.55 2.23 9.20
C MET A 101 0.55 1.49 10.55
N TYR A 102 -0.56 1.56 11.27
CA TYR A 102 -0.74 0.89 12.55
C TYR A 102 -0.60 -0.63 12.41
N ASN A 103 -1.23 -1.22 11.40
CA ASN A 103 -1.15 -2.65 11.13
C ASN A 103 0.28 -3.13 10.83
N VAL A 104 1.10 -2.32 10.15
CA VAL A 104 2.52 -2.62 9.94
C VAL A 104 3.26 -2.73 11.28
N LEU A 105 3.03 -1.81 12.21
CA LEU A 105 3.61 -1.86 13.56
C LEU A 105 3.12 -3.10 14.33
N GLU A 106 1.82 -3.38 14.28
CA GLU A 106 1.20 -4.54 14.93
C GLU A 106 1.58 -5.91 14.32
N LEU A 107 2.29 -5.90 13.19
CA LEU A 107 2.87 -7.11 12.57
C LEU A 107 4.38 -7.22 12.82
N GLY A 108 4.98 -6.29 13.58
CA GLY A 108 6.42 -6.27 13.82
C GLY A 108 7.23 -5.84 12.59
N ILE A 109 6.69 -4.94 11.76
CA ILE A 109 7.36 -4.34 10.59
C ILE A 109 7.88 -5.42 9.61
N PRO A 110 6.98 -6.17 8.94
CA PRO A 110 7.41 -7.17 7.97
C PRO A 110 8.19 -6.55 6.81
N GLU A 111 9.05 -7.31 6.13
CA GLU A 111 9.77 -6.78 4.97
C GLU A 111 8.90 -6.57 3.72
N THR A 112 7.74 -7.25 3.65
CA THR A 112 6.88 -7.25 2.47
C THR A 112 5.44 -7.63 2.82
N HIS A 113 4.50 -7.11 2.03
CA HIS A 113 3.11 -7.52 1.96
C HIS A 113 2.83 -8.56 0.86
N ALA A 114 3.82 -9.30 0.37
CA ALA A 114 3.60 -10.35 -0.64
C ALA A 114 3.04 -11.68 -0.07
N GLY A 115 2.37 -12.45 -0.92
CA GLY A 115 1.92 -13.82 -0.63
C GLY A 115 0.96 -13.92 0.57
N TRP A 116 1.18 -14.89 1.46
CA TRP A 116 0.38 -15.07 2.68
C TRP A 116 0.36 -13.84 3.59
N ARG A 117 1.40 -12.98 3.54
CA ARG A 117 1.43 -11.73 4.30
C ARG A 117 0.44 -10.70 3.75
N LYS A 118 0.16 -10.72 2.44
CA LYS A 118 -0.92 -9.93 1.81
C LYS A 118 -2.27 -10.28 2.42
N ILE A 119 -2.58 -11.57 2.41
CA ILE A 119 -3.85 -12.12 2.92
C ILE A 119 -4.01 -11.76 4.40
N ARG A 120 -2.94 -11.93 5.19
CA ARG A 120 -2.94 -11.56 6.60
C ARG A 120 -3.11 -10.05 6.83
N PHE A 121 -2.48 -9.19 6.00
CA PHE A 121 -2.54 -7.74 6.18
C PHE A 121 -3.92 -7.15 5.85
N PHE A 122 -4.49 -7.54 4.70
CA PHE A 122 -5.70 -6.92 4.18
C PHE A 122 -7.00 -7.65 4.55
N TRP A 123 -6.97 -8.97 4.79
CA TRP A 123 -8.18 -9.78 4.90
C TRP A 123 -8.38 -10.46 6.26
N LEU A 124 -7.31 -10.92 6.91
CA LEU A 124 -7.44 -11.71 8.15
C LEU A 124 -7.28 -10.86 9.42
N ARG A 125 -7.33 -9.53 9.30
CA ARG A 125 -7.21 -8.61 10.43
C ARG A 125 -8.27 -7.53 10.30
N ASP A 126 -9.10 -7.44 11.34
CA ASP A 126 -10.19 -6.47 11.42
C ASP A 126 -9.84 -5.35 12.38
N PHE A 127 -10.35 -4.16 12.10
CA PHE A 127 -10.24 -2.97 12.94
C PHE A 127 -11.64 -2.50 13.30
N VAL A 128 -11.79 -1.93 14.50
CA VAL A 128 -12.99 -1.16 14.82
C VAL A 128 -12.88 0.18 14.10
N ILE A 129 -13.86 0.49 13.24
CA ILE A 129 -13.96 1.72 12.47
C ILE A 129 -15.37 2.26 12.69
N GLY A 130 -15.49 3.37 13.42
CA GLY A 130 -16.80 3.94 13.78
C GLY A 130 -17.73 2.93 14.45
N GLY A 131 -17.19 2.07 15.33
CA GLY A 131 -17.94 1.02 16.03
C GLY A 131 -18.21 -0.26 15.23
N THR A 132 -17.74 -0.38 13.98
CA THR A 132 -17.92 -1.59 13.15
C THR A 132 -16.59 -2.29 12.93
N GLU A 133 -16.56 -3.62 13.02
CA GLU A 133 -15.37 -4.43 12.71
C GLU A 133 -15.24 -4.63 11.20
N LEU A 134 -14.16 -4.10 10.61
CA LEU A 134 -13.88 -4.20 9.18
C LEU A 134 -12.39 -4.48 8.96
N SER A 135 -12.09 -5.39 8.02
CA SER A 135 -10.75 -5.50 7.45
C SER A 135 -10.42 -4.29 6.58
N LEU A 136 -9.14 -4.00 6.36
CA LEU A 136 -8.73 -2.94 5.43
C LEU A 136 -9.27 -3.20 4.01
N TYR A 137 -9.34 -4.46 3.59
CA TYR A 137 -9.97 -4.83 2.32
C TYR A 137 -11.45 -4.47 2.29
N ALA A 138 -12.24 -4.88 3.29
CA ALA A 138 -13.66 -4.55 3.35
C ALA A 138 -13.88 -3.03 3.43
N TYR A 139 -13.05 -2.34 4.21
CA TYR A 139 -13.14 -0.89 4.34
C TYR A 139 -12.90 -0.16 3.01
N GLU A 140 -11.87 -0.56 2.26
CA GLU A 140 -11.61 -0.01 0.93
C GLU A 140 -12.74 -0.32 -0.05
N ASN A 141 -13.14 -1.59 -0.15
CA ASN A 141 -14.05 -2.06 -1.20
C ASN A 141 -15.52 -1.77 -0.93
N GLU A 142 -15.94 -1.84 0.33
CA GLU A 142 -17.34 -1.75 0.71
C GLU A 142 -17.73 -0.38 1.26
N VAL A 143 -16.76 0.45 1.63
CA VAL A 143 -16.98 1.79 2.15
C VAL A 143 -16.38 2.85 1.22
N ILE A 144 -15.06 2.86 1.03
CA ILE A 144 -14.36 3.94 0.32
C ILE A 144 -14.71 3.98 -1.17
N ARG A 145 -14.54 2.85 -1.87
CA ARG A 145 -14.79 2.74 -3.32
C ARG A 145 -16.26 3.04 -3.68
N LYS A 146 -17.21 2.80 -2.77
CA LYS A 146 -18.63 3.11 -2.99
C LYS A 146 -18.94 4.62 -3.05
N LEU A 147 -18.02 5.49 -2.61
CA LEU A 147 -18.16 6.93 -2.83
C LEU A 147 -17.86 7.34 -4.28
N GLY A 148 -17.30 6.42 -5.07
CA GLY A 148 -17.25 6.50 -6.52
C GLY A 148 -16.11 7.34 -7.10
N ASP A 149 -15.31 8.07 -6.33
CA ASP A 149 -14.19 8.85 -6.88
C ASP A 149 -12.99 7.94 -7.19
N PRO A 150 -12.58 7.74 -8.46
CA PRO A 150 -11.49 6.84 -8.82
C PRO A 150 -10.13 7.31 -8.28
N ARG A 151 -10.00 8.60 -7.93
CA ARG A 151 -8.74 9.17 -7.45
C ARG A 151 -8.36 8.67 -6.06
N VAL A 152 -9.27 7.99 -5.35
CA VAL A 152 -8.95 7.32 -4.07
C VAL A 152 -7.82 6.31 -4.22
N HIS A 153 -7.71 5.65 -5.39
CA HIS A 153 -6.64 4.70 -5.69
C HIS A 153 -5.24 5.31 -5.74
N PHE A 154 -5.15 6.64 -5.84
CA PHE A 154 -3.90 7.40 -5.80
C PHE A 154 -3.66 8.07 -4.44
N ALA A 155 -4.59 7.88 -3.48
CA ALA A 155 -4.54 8.47 -2.13
C ALA A 155 -4.46 7.42 -1.01
N LEU A 156 -4.84 6.18 -1.30
CA LEU A 156 -4.73 5.05 -0.36
C LEU A 156 -3.31 4.45 -0.39
N ASN A 157 -2.63 4.49 0.75
CA ASN A 157 -1.29 3.97 0.92
C ASN A 157 -1.27 2.74 1.85
N CYS A 158 -0.87 1.63 1.25
CA CYS A 158 -0.72 0.32 1.88
C CYS A 158 0.69 0.06 2.46
N SER A 159 1.53 1.09 2.59
CA SER A 159 2.92 1.03 3.08
C SER A 159 3.90 0.20 2.24
N ALA A 160 3.49 -0.28 1.07
CA ALA A 160 4.35 -0.94 0.09
C ALA A 160 4.96 0.06 -0.92
N LEU A 161 6.11 -0.28 -1.49
CA LEU A 161 6.83 0.56 -2.47
C LEU A 161 6.05 0.78 -3.77
N GLY A 162 5.12 -0.11 -4.13
CA GLY A 162 4.20 0.05 -5.26
C GLY A 162 3.00 0.97 -4.96
N CYS A 163 2.75 1.32 -3.70
CA CYS A 163 1.61 2.18 -3.35
C CYS A 163 1.84 3.62 -3.85
N PRO A 164 0.78 4.42 -4.00
CA PRO A 164 0.90 5.86 -4.20
C PRO A 164 1.65 6.51 -3.04
N VAL A 165 2.23 7.68 -3.28
CA VAL A 165 2.91 8.46 -2.24
C VAL A 165 1.93 8.76 -1.11
N LEU A 166 2.31 8.46 0.14
CA LEU A 166 1.59 8.93 1.31
C LEU A 166 1.88 10.43 1.53
N PRO A 167 0.87 11.32 1.53
CA PRO A 167 1.10 12.73 1.78
C PRO A 167 1.58 12.98 3.22
N ARG A 168 2.40 14.02 3.39
CA ARG A 168 2.92 14.44 4.72
C ARG A 168 1.92 15.31 5.49
N VAL A 169 0.73 15.53 4.95
CA VAL A 169 -0.37 16.30 5.53
C VAL A 169 -1.66 15.50 5.35
N PRO A 170 -2.53 15.41 6.36
CA PRO A 170 -3.80 14.70 6.23
C PRO A 170 -4.72 15.35 5.19
N PHE A 171 -5.59 14.55 4.59
CA PHE A 171 -6.66 15.05 3.73
C PHE A 171 -7.68 15.85 4.55
N THR A 172 -8.26 16.90 3.97
CA THR A 172 -9.29 17.70 4.63
C THR A 172 -10.54 17.85 3.78
N GLY A 173 -11.71 17.92 4.40
CA GLY A 173 -12.98 18.05 3.68
C GLY A 173 -13.11 19.34 2.87
N LEU A 174 -12.37 20.41 3.21
CA LEU A 174 -12.44 21.70 2.52
C LEU A 174 -11.68 21.70 1.19
N THR A 175 -10.55 20.99 1.12
CA THR A 175 -9.63 21.00 -0.03
C THR A 175 -9.46 19.63 -0.68
N LEU A 176 -10.30 18.65 -0.32
CA LEU A 176 -10.14 17.26 -0.75
C LEU A 176 -10.02 17.10 -2.26
N HIS A 177 -10.83 17.82 -3.05
CA HIS A 177 -10.78 17.70 -4.50
C HIS A 177 -9.40 18.11 -5.05
N GLN A 178 -8.81 19.17 -4.53
CA GLN A 178 -7.49 19.65 -4.95
C GLN A 178 -6.38 18.72 -4.44
N GLU A 179 -6.55 18.14 -3.27
CA GLU A 179 -5.62 17.15 -2.70
C GLU A 179 -5.60 15.88 -3.54
N LEU A 180 -6.77 15.30 -3.87
CA LEU A 180 -6.88 14.13 -4.73
C LEU A 180 -6.31 14.40 -6.13
N GLU A 181 -6.57 15.58 -6.69
CA GLU A 181 -6.01 15.99 -7.97
C GLU A 181 -4.47 16.08 -7.91
N ARG A 182 -3.93 16.67 -6.84
CA ARG A 182 -2.47 16.76 -6.62
C ARG A 182 -1.84 15.38 -6.52
N GLU A 183 -2.41 14.48 -5.71
CA GLU A 183 -1.84 13.13 -5.56
C GLU A 183 -1.94 12.31 -6.84
N THR A 184 -3.03 12.47 -7.61
CA THR A 184 -3.19 11.81 -8.91
C THR A 184 -2.13 12.28 -9.91
N ARG A 185 -1.88 13.60 -9.99
CA ARG A 185 -0.82 14.16 -10.85
C ARG A 185 0.56 13.71 -10.41
N LYS A 186 0.81 13.70 -9.09
CA LYS A 186 2.07 13.19 -8.53
C LYS A 186 2.28 11.74 -8.94
N PHE A 187 1.27 10.89 -8.77
CA PHE A 187 1.32 9.47 -9.14
C PHE A 187 1.73 9.27 -10.60
N PHE A 188 1.08 9.93 -11.56
CA PHE A 188 1.39 9.79 -12.99
C PHE A 188 2.69 10.49 -13.42
N SER A 189 3.26 11.36 -12.59
CA SER A 189 4.58 11.97 -12.86
C SER A 189 5.76 11.06 -12.54
N GLU A 190 5.53 9.96 -11.82
CA GLU A 190 6.59 9.03 -11.43
C GLU A 190 6.78 7.92 -12.48
N GLU A 191 8.02 7.74 -12.95
CA GLU A 191 8.37 6.72 -13.95
C GLU A 191 8.00 5.29 -13.51
N ARG A 192 8.00 5.02 -12.20
CA ARG A 192 7.56 3.73 -11.64
C ARG A 192 6.07 3.44 -11.85
N ASN A 193 5.26 4.46 -12.17
CA ASN A 193 3.81 4.36 -12.34
C ASN A 193 3.37 4.57 -13.80
N LEU A 194 4.17 5.28 -14.61
CA LEU A 194 3.86 5.57 -16.00
C LEU A 194 5.13 5.70 -16.84
N ARG A 195 5.22 4.92 -17.92
CA ARG A 195 6.24 5.10 -18.98
C ARG A 195 5.58 5.02 -20.35
N ILE A 196 5.91 5.94 -21.23
CA ILE A 196 5.39 5.98 -22.61
C ILE A 196 6.55 5.64 -23.55
N ASP A 197 6.35 4.62 -24.39
CA ASP A 197 7.30 4.19 -25.40
C ASP A 197 6.69 4.35 -26.80
N HIS A 198 7.00 5.48 -27.43
CA HIS A 198 6.50 5.78 -28.77
C HIS A 198 7.14 4.93 -29.87
N ALA A 199 8.35 4.41 -29.66
CA ALA A 199 9.04 3.61 -30.67
C ALA A 199 8.35 2.24 -30.83
N GLU A 200 7.98 1.63 -29.70
CA GLU A 200 7.30 0.33 -29.64
C GLU A 200 5.77 0.46 -29.63
N LYS A 201 5.23 1.67 -29.61
CA LYS A 201 3.79 1.97 -29.44
C LYS A 201 3.21 1.32 -28.18
N LYS A 202 3.88 1.51 -27.05
CA LYS A 202 3.49 0.94 -25.75
C LYS A 202 3.32 2.03 -24.70
N VAL A 203 2.42 1.77 -23.77
CA VAL A 203 2.33 2.51 -22.51
C VAL A 203 2.37 1.53 -21.35
N TYR A 204 3.29 1.77 -20.43
CA TYR A 204 3.44 1.00 -19.20
C TYR A 204 2.72 1.73 -18.08
N LEU A 205 1.71 1.09 -17.49
CA LEU A 205 0.88 1.65 -16.42
C LEU A 205 1.09 0.89 -15.12
N SER A 206 0.99 1.57 -13.98
CA SER A 206 0.98 0.93 -12.67
C SER A 206 -0.11 -0.16 -12.59
N ALA A 207 0.22 -1.29 -11.95
CA ALA A 207 -0.74 -2.37 -11.70
C ALA A 207 -1.99 -1.93 -10.91
N ILE A 208 -1.99 -0.78 -10.23
CA ILE A 208 -3.20 -0.21 -9.61
C ILE A 208 -4.31 -0.01 -10.65
N LEU A 209 -3.96 0.45 -11.85
CA LEU A 209 -4.94 0.62 -12.92
C LEU A 209 -5.47 -0.73 -13.43
N ASN A 210 -4.69 -1.80 -13.33
CA ASN A 210 -5.14 -3.15 -13.65
C ASN A 210 -6.11 -3.68 -12.57
N PHE A 211 -5.70 -3.57 -11.29
CA PHE A 211 -6.46 -4.07 -10.14
C PHE A 211 -7.86 -3.46 -10.04
N TYR A 212 -8.01 -2.19 -10.44
CA TYR A 212 -9.24 -1.43 -10.30
C TYR A 212 -9.74 -0.84 -11.63
N THR A 213 -9.49 -1.52 -12.76
CA THR A 213 -9.85 -1.05 -14.11
C THR A 213 -11.30 -0.54 -14.20
N GLU A 214 -12.22 -1.23 -13.53
CA GLU A 214 -13.66 -0.97 -13.50
C GLU A 214 -14.03 0.37 -12.82
N ASP A 215 -13.18 0.88 -11.94
CA ASP A 215 -13.41 2.16 -11.26
C ASP A 215 -13.03 3.34 -12.16
N PHE A 216 -12.18 3.11 -13.17
CA PHE A 216 -11.73 4.13 -14.11
C PHE A 216 -12.55 4.13 -15.40
N THR A 217 -13.04 2.97 -15.84
CA THR A 217 -13.65 2.78 -17.15
C THR A 217 -14.95 1.95 -17.06
N PRO A 218 -15.96 2.21 -17.92
CA PRO A 218 -16.04 3.31 -18.88
C PRO A 218 -16.57 4.63 -18.26
N VAL A 219 -16.92 4.64 -16.97
CA VAL A 219 -17.67 5.73 -16.33
C VAL A 219 -16.89 7.06 -16.36
N TYR A 220 -15.59 7.03 -16.08
CA TYR A 220 -14.75 8.24 -16.02
C TYR A 220 -13.94 8.50 -17.28
N ALA A 221 -13.72 7.48 -18.09
CA ALA A 221 -13.05 7.55 -19.38
C ALA A 221 -13.37 6.29 -20.21
N PRO A 222 -13.35 6.37 -21.56
CA PRO A 222 -13.62 5.22 -22.42
C PRO A 222 -12.54 4.14 -22.39
N SER A 223 -11.32 4.48 -21.97
CA SER A 223 -10.17 3.57 -21.87
C SER A 223 -9.23 4.04 -20.75
N LEU A 224 -8.30 3.17 -20.31
CA LEU A 224 -7.25 3.56 -19.39
C LEU A 224 -6.32 4.62 -20.00
N ILE A 225 -6.05 4.54 -21.31
CA ILE A 225 -5.26 5.55 -22.04
C ILE A 225 -5.96 6.91 -21.97
N ALA A 226 -7.25 6.98 -22.25
CA ALA A 226 -8.03 8.21 -22.13
C ALA A 226 -8.06 8.73 -20.69
N TYR A 227 -8.13 7.85 -19.69
CA TYR A 227 -8.08 8.23 -18.28
C TYR A 227 -6.76 8.90 -17.93
N VAL A 228 -5.64 8.27 -18.29
CA VAL A 228 -4.26 8.71 -17.98
C VAL A 228 -3.90 9.98 -18.76
N SER A 229 -4.37 10.11 -20.01
CA SER A 229 -4.09 11.26 -20.89
C SER A 229 -4.53 12.61 -20.32
N ARG A 230 -5.40 12.64 -19.29
CA ARG A 230 -5.78 13.87 -18.57
C ARG A 230 -4.69 14.40 -17.63
N TYR A 231 -3.70 13.57 -17.30
CA TYR A 231 -2.66 13.88 -16.31
C TYR A 231 -1.25 13.95 -16.91
N VAL A 232 -1.10 13.64 -18.20
CA VAL A 232 0.18 13.77 -18.92
C VAL A 232 0.14 14.86 -19.97
N ALA A 233 1.28 15.51 -20.17
CA ALA A 233 1.47 16.45 -21.27
C ALA A 233 1.81 15.75 -22.59
N ASP A 234 2.48 14.60 -22.52
CA ASP A 234 2.86 13.79 -23.68
C ASP A 234 1.64 12.96 -24.15
N PRO A 235 1.08 13.23 -25.34
CA PRO A 235 -0.13 12.55 -25.81
C PRO A 235 0.11 11.07 -26.03
N ILE A 236 -0.80 10.23 -25.51
CA ILE A 236 -0.75 8.77 -25.68
C ILE A 236 -1.82 8.39 -26.73
N PRO A 237 -1.44 7.93 -27.93
CA PRO A 237 -2.41 7.44 -28.91
C PRO A 237 -3.19 6.22 -28.38
N GLU A 238 -4.49 6.17 -28.67
CA GLU A 238 -5.38 5.08 -28.23
C GLU A 238 -5.04 3.71 -28.86
N ASP A 239 -4.24 3.68 -29.94
CA ASP A 239 -3.77 2.42 -30.56
C ASP A 239 -2.54 1.80 -29.86
N TYR A 240 -2.06 2.41 -28.77
CA TYR A 240 -0.90 1.89 -28.04
C TYR A 240 -1.27 0.66 -27.20
N THR A 241 -0.34 -0.28 -27.13
CA THR A 241 -0.51 -1.46 -26.27
C THR A 241 -0.27 -1.07 -24.81
N VAL A 242 -1.25 -1.36 -23.94
CA VAL A 242 -1.10 -1.19 -22.50
C VAL A 242 -0.40 -2.41 -21.90
N GLU A 243 0.71 -2.19 -21.22
CA GLU A 243 1.38 -3.18 -20.38
C GLU A 243 1.37 -2.70 -18.92
N PHE A 244 1.30 -3.62 -17.96
CA PHE A 244 1.28 -3.26 -16.54
C PHE A 244 2.63 -3.49 -15.88
N ILE A 245 3.06 -2.51 -15.09
CA ILE A 245 4.27 -2.56 -14.27
C ILE A 245 3.99 -3.44 -13.05
N ASP A 246 4.91 -4.37 -12.75
CA ASP A 246 4.79 -5.25 -11.58
C ASP A 246 4.71 -4.43 -10.28
N TYR A 247 3.78 -4.83 -9.41
CA TYR A 247 3.55 -4.14 -8.15
C TYR A 247 4.56 -4.55 -7.08
N ASP A 248 5.38 -3.59 -6.62
CA ASP A 248 6.34 -3.85 -5.56
C ASP A 248 5.68 -3.89 -4.17
N TRP A 249 5.50 -5.10 -3.64
CA TRP A 249 4.90 -5.35 -2.34
C TRP A 249 5.88 -5.16 -1.16
N THR A 250 7.13 -4.75 -1.39
CA THR A 250 8.11 -4.49 -0.32
C THR A 250 7.63 -3.37 0.58
N ILE A 251 7.71 -3.54 1.91
CA ILE A 251 7.32 -2.48 2.85
C ILE A 251 8.45 -1.47 2.93
N ALA A 252 8.09 -0.20 2.75
CA ALA A 252 9.05 0.89 2.79
C ALA A 252 9.82 0.91 4.12
N ASN A 253 11.15 1.05 4.04
CA ASN A 253 12.06 1.15 5.20
C ASN A 253 12.02 0.00 6.22
N ALA A 254 11.39 -1.14 5.93
CA ALA A 254 11.37 -2.30 6.82
C ALA A 254 12.78 -2.86 7.15
N ARG A 255 13.76 -2.62 6.25
CA ARG A 255 15.15 -3.08 6.41
C ARG A 255 16.08 -2.10 7.15
N ARG A 256 15.64 -0.86 7.42
CA ARG A 256 16.44 0.11 8.22
C ARG A 256 16.58 -0.31 9.69
N ALA A 257 15.80 -1.28 10.15
CA ALA A 257 15.89 -1.88 11.49
C ALA A 257 17.18 -2.70 11.73
N ARG A 258 17.99 -3.00 10.69
CA ARG A 258 19.32 -3.54 10.90
C ARG A 258 20.33 -2.40 11.02
N PRO A 259 21.12 -2.33 12.11
CA PRO A 259 22.29 -1.45 12.13
C PRO A 259 23.12 -1.78 10.90
N LEU A 260 23.50 -0.75 10.13
CA LEU A 260 24.50 -0.89 9.07
C LEU A 260 25.70 -1.59 9.70
N ALA A 261 25.94 -2.85 9.32
CA ALA A 261 27.19 -3.50 9.63
C ALA A 261 28.28 -2.59 9.06
N THR A 262 29.08 -2.00 9.94
CA THR A 262 30.22 -1.18 9.56
C THR A 262 31.01 -2.01 8.55
N ALA A 263 31.06 -1.52 7.32
CA ALA A 263 31.91 -2.10 6.30
C ALA A 263 33.33 -2.02 6.86
N SER A 264 33.83 -3.17 7.33
CA SER A 264 35.22 -3.36 7.72
C SER A 264 36.07 -2.99 6.52
N LEU A 265 36.57 -1.75 6.49
CA LEU A 265 37.59 -1.31 5.58
C LEU A 265 38.78 -2.26 5.76
N ARG A 266 38.97 -3.18 4.81
CA ARG A 266 40.20 -3.95 4.73
C ARG A 266 41.33 -2.95 4.47
N PRO A 267 42.44 -2.98 5.22
CA PRO A 267 43.57 -2.13 4.93
C PRO A 267 44.13 -2.47 3.55
N PRO A 268 44.72 -1.50 2.84
CA PRO A 268 45.25 -1.71 1.50
C PRO A 268 46.37 -2.74 1.51
N ILE A 269 46.30 -3.68 0.57
CA ILE A 269 47.31 -4.71 0.34
C ILE A 269 48.57 -4.01 -0.18
N VAL A 270 49.63 -4.01 0.63
CA VAL A 270 50.98 -3.64 0.17
C VAL A 270 51.47 -4.77 -0.74
N SER A 271 51.73 -4.44 -2.00
CA SER A 271 52.28 -5.36 -2.99
C SER A 271 53.79 -5.54 -2.78
N GLY A 272 54.18 -6.67 -2.21
CA GLY A 272 55.56 -7.18 -2.26
C GLY A 272 55.83 -7.99 -3.54
N PRO A 273 57.10 -8.14 -3.97
CA PRO A 273 57.43 -8.60 -5.32
C PRO A 273 57.16 -10.10 -5.53
N ARG A 274 56.75 -10.40 -6.78
CA ARG A 274 56.43 -11.74 -7.31
C ARG A 274 57.56 -12.74 -7.08
N ALA A 275 57.20 -13.90 -6.53
CA ALA A 275 57.91 -15.15 -6.74
C ALA A 275 57.08 -16.08 -7.65
N SER A 276 57.74 -16.58 -8.69
CA SER A 276 57.26 -17.48 -9.73
C SER A 276 56.88 -18.86 -9.19
N GLY A 277 55.70 -19.38 -9.58
CA GLY A 277 55.28 -20.75 -9.34
C GLY A 277 54.13 -21.17 -10.26
N THR A 278 54.34 -22.26 -10.97
CA THR A 278 53.58 -22.86 -12.09
C THR A 278 52.11 -23.25 -11.82
N PRO A 279 51.28 -23.47 -12.88
CA PRO A 279 49.83 -23.55 -12.78
C PRO A 279 49.33 -24.97 -12.49
N ARG A 280 48.23 -25.10 -11.74
CA ARG A 280 47.38 -26.29 -11.78
C ARG A 280 45.96 -25.92 -12.19
N GLN A 281 45.54 -26.60 -13.26
CA GLN A 281 44.19 -26.61 -13.81
C GLN A 281 43.20 -27.18 -12.79
N GLY A 282 42.03 -26.56 -12.73
CA GLY A 282 40.86 -27.09 -12.02
C GLY A 282 39.61 -26.63 -12.75
N HIS A 283 39.18 -27.44 -13.72
CA HIS A 283 37.81 -27.39 -14.26
C HIS A 283 36.81 -27.55 -13.12
N PHE A 284 35.77 -26.72 -13.07
CA PHE A 284 34.42 -27.23 -12.77
C PHE A 284 33.35 -26.38 -13.44
N ARG A 285 32.35 -27.11 -13.90
CA ARG A 285 31.32 -26.77 -14.87
C ARG A 285 30.23 -25.88 -14.27
N SER A 286 29.69 -25.08 -15.17
CA SER A 286 28.37 -24.45 -15.17
C SER A 286 27.21 -25.42 -14.88
N ALA A 287 26.21 -24.94 -14.12
CA ALA A 287 24.79 -25.15 -14.42
C ALA A 287 23.93 -24.08 -13.71
N PRO A 288 22.81 -23.64 -14.33
CA PRO A 288 22.00 -22.51 -13.89
C PRO A 288 20.85 -22.93 -12.98
N VAL A 289 20.35 -22.00 -12.16
CA VAL A 289 19.02 -22.12 -11.55
C VAL A 289 18.22 -20.89 -11.94
N HIS A 290 17.30 -21.11 -12.88
CA HIS A 290 16.11 -20.30 -13.04
C HIS A 290 15.14 -20.63 -11.90
N ALA A 291 14.66 -19.61 -11.20
CA ALA A 291 13.37 -19.64 -10.55
C ALA A 291 12.76 -18.24 -10.66
N ARG A 292 11.76 -18.13 -11.54
CA ARG A 292 10.88 -16.97 -11.65
C ARG A 292 9.82 -17.08 -10.56
N TRP A 293 9.57 -15.98 -9.87
CA TRP A 293 8.30 -15.59 -9.27
C TRP A 293 8.07 -14.14 -9.65
#